data_AF-A0A2D7BZV1-F1
#
_entry.id   AF-A0A2D7BZV1-F1
#
_cell.length_a   1.000
_cell.length_b   1.000
_cell.length_c   1.000
_cell.angle_alpha   90.00
_cell.angle_beta   90.00
_cell.angle_gamma   90.00
#
_symmetry.space_group_name_H-M   'P 1'
#
loop_
_entity.id
_entity.type
_entity.pdbx_description
1 polymer ?
#
loop_
_entity_poly.entity_id
_entity_poly.type
_entity_poly.pdbx_seq_one_letter_code
_entity_poly.pdbx_strand_id
1 'polypeptide(L)'
;MAILGVDDFKSKLRGGGARPNLFKATLNFPAYAGGDVELSSFLCKTAALPVSEMALVTVPFRGRQLKIAGDRTFANWTVTIINDTDFSVRDAMERWMNGINAHSANTGLNNPVDYEADLSVDQLDRNGDVLKTYNFRGCFPTNIGEIALSYETNDAIEEFTVEFAIQYWESNTTS
;
A
#
# COMPACT_ATOMS: atom_id res chain seq x y z
N MET A 1 -41.54 -3.81 -10.59
CA MET A 1 -40.83 -3.29 -9.40
C MET A 1 -40.06 -4.46 -8.83
N ALA A 2 -38.74 -4.54 -9.07
CA ALA A 2 -37.94 -5.66 -8.55
C ALA A 2 -37.93 -5.55 -7.02
N ILE A 3 -38.59 -6.49 -6.35
CA ILE A 3 -38.52 -6.63 -4.90
C ILE A 3 -37.09 -7.06 -4.64
N LEU A 4 -36.29 -6.19 -4.03
CA LEU A 4 -34.95 -6.48 -3.51
C LEU A 4 -35.07 -7.47 -2.34
N GLY A 5 -35.47 -8.70 -2.66
CA GLY A 5 -35.61 -9.78 -1.71
C GLY A 5 -34.24 -10.33 -1.32
N VAL A 6 -34.18 -10.99 -0.16
CA VAL A 6 -32.96 -11.63 0.34
C VAL A 6 -32.39 -12.64 -0.66
N ASP A 7 -33.24 -13.30 -1.44
CA ASP A 7 -32.82 -14.27 -2.45
C ASP A 7 -32.19 -13.61 -3.70
N ASP A 8 -32.65 -12.40 -4.07
CA ASP A 8 -32.02 -11.60 -5.12
C ASP A 8 -30.64 -11.10 -4.66
N PHE A 9 -30.49 -10.71 -3.39
CA PHE A 9 -29.20 -10.33 -2.83
C PHE A 9 -28.19 -11.49 -2.85
N LYS A 10 -28.61 -12.69 -2.41
CA LYS A 10 -27.78 -13.91 -2.49
C LYS A 10 -27.38 -14.25 -3.93
N SER A 11 -28.30 -14.09 -4.88
CA SER A 11 -28.05 -14.33 -6.31
C SER A 11 -27.04 -13.35 -6.94
N LYS A 12 -26.94 -12.14 -6.40
CA LYS A 12 -25.97 -11.12 -6.84
C LYS A 12 -24.60 -11.27 -6.18
N LEU A 13 -24.53 -11.82 -4.96
CA LEU A 13 -23.28 -12.13 -4.27
C LEU A 13 -22.69 -13.48 -4.75
N ARG A 14 -22.41 -13.59 -6.05
CA ARG A 14 -22.09 -14.86 -6.74
C ARG A 14 -20.83 -15.60 -6.24
N GLY A 15 -20.01 -14.99 -5.39
CA GLY A 15 -18.81 -15.58 -4.79
C GLY A 15 -18.72 -15.47 -3.26
N GLY A 16 -19.81 -15.11 -2.57
CA GLY A 16 -19.79 -14.97 -1.11
C GLY A 16 -19.03 -13.76 -0.56
N GLY A 17 -18.58 -12.85 -1.44
CA GLY A 17 -17.90 -11.60 -1.10
C GLY A 17 -16.38 -11.76 -0.95
N ALA A 18 -15.62 -10.78 -1.43
CA ALA A 18 -14.18 -10.71 -1.22
C ALA A 18 -13.87 -10.54 0.26
N ARG A 19 -12.83 -11.23 0.75
CA ARG A 19 -12.45 -11.21 2.16
C ARG A 19 -11.16 -10.40 2.35
N PRO A 20 -11.09 -9.50 3.34
CA PRO A 20 -9.91 -8.67 3.56
C PRO A 20 -8.63 -9.45 3.89
N ASN A 21 -8.74 -10.69 4.33
CA ASN A 21 -7.58 -11.53 4.70
C ASN A 21 -6.99 -12.30 3.52
N LEU A 22 -7.62 -12.28 2.34
CA LEU A 22 -7.14 -12.97 1.15
C LEU A 22 -6.47 -11.96 0.23
N PHE A 23 -5.22 -11.63 0.53
CA PHE A 23 -4.42 -10.73 -0.29
C PHE A 23 -2.96 -11.17 -0.33
N LYS A 24 -2.23 -10.64 -1.31
CA LYS A 24 -0.78 -10.73 -1.42
C LYS A 24 -0.26 -9.33 -1.74
N ALA A 25 0.62 -8.80 -0.89
CA ALA A 25 1.33 -7.56 -1.18
C ALA A 25 2.75 -7.91 -1.64
N THR A 26 3.16 -7.42 -2.81
CA THR A 26 4.52 -7.61 -3.31
C THR A 26 5.33 -6.35 -3.04
N LEU A 27 6.20 -6.43 -2.04
CA LEU A 27 7.06 -5.33 -1.62
C LEU A 27 8.42 -5.47 -2.30
N ASN A 28 8.56 -4.82 -3.45
CA ASN A 28 9.81 -4.75 -4.19
C ASN A 28 10.76 -3.70 -3.59
N PHE A 29 12.04 -3.79 -3.93
CA PHE A 29 13.09 -2.91 -3.44
C PHE A 29 14.03 -2.51 -4.58
N PRO A 30 14.69 -1.34 -4.51
CA PRO A 30 15.79 -1.03 -5.40
C PRO A 30 16.97 -1.97 -5.11
N ALA A 31 17.78 -2.27 -6.13
CA ALA A 31 18.84 -3.29 -6.04
C ALA A 31 19.84 -3.05 -4.89
N TYR A 32 20.09 -1.79 -4.53
CA TYR A 32 21.03 -1.44 -3.46
C TYR A 32 20.49 -1.70 -2.04
N ALA A 33 19.17 -1.81 -1.85
CA ALA A 33 18.57 -2.05 -0.54
C ALA A 33 18.77 -3.51 -0.08
N GLY A 34 18.99 -4.43 -1.03
CA GLY A 34 19.29 -5.84 -0.74
C GLY A 34 18.16 -6.58 -0.03
N GLY A 35 16.90 -6.17 -0.24
CA GLY A 35 15.72 -6.80 0.35
C GLY A 35 15.30 -8.06 -0.40
N ASP A 36 14.82 -9.06 0.34
CA ASP A 36 14.18 -10.25 -0.22
C ASP A 36 12.68 -10.00 -0.40
N VAL A 37 12.25 -9.98 -1.66
CA VAL A 37 10.86 -9.72 -2.06
C VAL A 37 9.92 -10.85 -1.65
N GLU A 38 10.40 -12.10 -1.64
CA GLU A 38 9.57 -13.23 -1.24
C GLU A 38 9.28 -13.14 0.25
N LEU A 39 10.33 -12.93 1.05
CA LEU A 39 10.22 -12.79 2.50
C LEU A 39 9.35 -11.60 2.91
N SER A 40 9.59 -10.42 2.32
CA SER A 40 8.80 -9.20 2.61
C SER A 40 7.32 -9.37 2.25
N SER A 41 7.02 -10.10 1.17
CA SER A 41 5.65 -10.37 0.76
C SER A 41 4.93 -11.33 1.71
N PHE A 42 5.65 -12.31 2.29
CA PHE A 42 5.09 -13.24 3.28
C PHE A 42 4.90 -12.60 4.65
N LEU A 43 5.81 -11.71 5.06
CA LEU A 43 5.75 -11.03 6.36
C LEU A 43 4.81 -9.81 6.36
N CYS A 44 4.26 -9.41 5.20
CA CYS A 44 3.28 -8.34 5.13
C CYS A 44 1.94 -8.78 5.75
N LYS A 45 1.59 -8.21 6.91
CA LYS A 45 0.38 -8.53 7.67
C LYS A 45 -0.83 -7.71 7.22
N THR A 46 -0.63 -6.46 6.85
CA THR A 46 -1.70 -5.60 6.36
C THR A 46 -1.22 -4.75 5.20
N ALA A 47 -2.09 -4.56 4.20
CA ALA A 47 -1.86 -3.64 3.10
C ALA A 47 -3.19 -2.95 2.76
N ALA A 48 -3.17 -1.64 2.59
CA ALA A 48 -4.35 -0.90 2.14
C ALA A 48 -4.55 -1.03 0.63
N LEU A 49 -5.80 -0.96 0.15
CA LEU A 49 -6.04 -0.65 -1.26
C LEU A 49 -5.94 0.88 -1.45
N PRO A 50 -5.45 1.38 -2.60
CA PRO A 50 -5.28 2.81 -2.80
C PRO A 50 -6.62 3.56 -2.73
N VAL A 51 -6.59 4.72 -2.08
CA VAL A 51 -7.72 5.65 -2.13
C VAL A 51 -7.72 6.36 -3.50
N SER A 52 -8.91 6.54 -4.06
CA SER A 52 -9.12 7.34 -5.27
C SER A 52 -9.76 8.67 -4.89
N GLU A 53 -8.95 9.72 -4.69
CA GLU A 53 -9.44 11.05 -4.37
C GLU A 53 -9.43 11.98 -5.59
N MET A 54 -10.50 12.77 -5.73
CA MET A 54 -10.57 13.85 -6.69
C MET A 54 -10.87 15.14 -5.94
N ALA A 55 -10.04 16.16 -6.16
CA ALA A 55 -10.28 17.48 -5.61
C ALA A 55 -11.59 18.06 -6.16
N LEU A 56 -12.25 18.92 -5.38
CA LEU A 56 -13.46 19.63 -5.81
C LEU A 56 -13.15 21.12 -5.90
N VAL A 57 -13.38 21.71 -7.08
CA VAL A 57 -13.35 23.15 -7.29
C VAL A 57 -14.77 23.69 -7.12
N THR A 58 -14.99 24.52 -6.10
CA THR A 58 -16.30 25.14 -5.87
C THR A 58 -16.37 26.52 -6.50
N VAL A 59 -17.31 26.69 -7.44
CA VAL A 59 -17.57 27.98 -8.10
C VAL A 59 -18.87 28.57 -7.53
N PRO A 60 -18.82 29.67 -6.75
CA PRO A 60 -20.03 30.31 -6.25
C PRO A 60 -20.76 31.02 -7.40
N PHE A 61 -22.03 30.67 -7.61
CA PHE A 61 -22.90 31.33 -8.58
C PHE A 61 -24.24 31.67 -7.93
N ARG A 62 -24.52 32.97 -7.77
CA ARG A 62 -25.80 33.51 -7.27
C ARG A 62 -26.27 32.85 -5.95
N GLY A 63 -25.38 32.72 -4.98
CA GLY A 63 -25.69 32.13 -3.67
C GLY A 63 -25.73 30.60 -3.64
N ARG A 64 -25.45 29.92 -4.76
CA ARG A 64 -25.23 28.47 -4.83
C ARG A 64 -23.75 28.17 -5.02
N GLN A 65 -23.26 27.06 -4.48
CA GLN A 65 -21.91 26.56 -4.73
C GLN A 65 -21.99 25.43 -5.76
N LEU A 66 -21.54 25.70 -7.00
CA LEU A 66 -21.40 24.70 -8.04
C LEU A 66 -20.13 23.90 -7.76
N LYS A 67 -20.21 22.57 -7.69
CA LYS A 67 -19.05 21.70 -7.52
C LYS A 67 -18.59 21.21 -8.89
N ILE A 68 -17.32 21.44 -9.22
CA ILE A 68 -16.65 20.95 -10.43
C ILE A 68 -15.53 20.01 -9.99
N ALA A 69 -15.33 18.89 -10.70
CA ALA A 69 -14.22 17.98 -10.45
C ALA A 69 -12.90 18.67 -10.81
N GLY A 70 -11.97 18.71 -9.86
CA GLY A 70 -10.60 19.17 -10.03
C GLY A 70 -9.63 18.02 -10.26
N ASP A 71 -8.37 18.25 -9.90
CA ASP A 71 -7.28 17.32 -10.15
C ASP A 71 -7.32 16.09 -9.23
N ARG A 72 -6.71 14.99 -9.70
CA ARG A 72 -6.55 13.76 -8.94
C ARG A 72 -5.32 13.87 -8.04
N THR A 73 -5.46 13.45 -6.79
CA THR A 73 -4.37 13.32 -5.83
C THR A 73 -4.16 11.85 -5.48
N PHE A 74 -2.90 11.48 -5.22
CA PHE A 74 -2.54 10.14 -4.77
C PHE A 74 -2.05 10.21 -3.34
N ALA A 75 -2.72 9.48 -2.45
CA ALA A 75 -2.32 9.37 -1.05
C ALA A 75 -1.21 8.34 -0.88
N ASN A 76 -0.44 8.47 0.20
CA ASN A 76 0.57 7.48 0.57
C ASN A 76 -0.07 6.11 0.78
N TRP A 77 0.64 5.07 0.38
CA TRP A 77 0.26 3.69 0.56
C TRP A 77 0.87 3.13 1.84
N THR A 78 0.07 2.56 2.73
CA THR A 78 0.52 2.06 4.02
C THR A 78 0.45 0.54 4.08
N VAL A 79 1.51 -0.07 4.62
CA VAL A 79 1.59 -1.50 4.91
C VAL A 79 2.11 -1.75 6.31
N THR A 80 1.65 -2.82 6.94
CA THR A 80 2.21 -3.32 8.20
C THR A 80 2.93 -4.64 7.95
N ILE A 81 4.14 -4.75 8.47
CA ILE A 81 5.04 -5.89 8.28
C ILE A 81 5.35 -6.47 9.67
N ILE A 82 5.36 -7.79 9.76
CA ILE A 82 5.83 -8.53 10.93
C ILE A 82 7.36 -8.50 10.93
N ASN A 83 7.94 -8.08 12.04
CA ASN A 83 9.38 -8.10 12.21
C ASN A 83 9.84 -9.53 12.55
N ASP A 84 10.85 -10.01 11.83
CA ASP A 84 11.52 -11.27 12.14
C ASP A 84 12.80 -11.02 12.95
N THR A 85 13.30 -12.06 13.60
CA THR A 85 14.48 -12.06 14.45
C THR A 85 15.77 -11.59 13.77
N ASP A 86 15.84 -11.69 12.44
CA ASP A 86 16.98 -11.27 11.64
C ASP A 86 16.93 -9.80 11.20
N PHE A 87 15.79 -9.12 11.44
CA PHE A 87 15.52 -7.73 11.03
C PHE A 87 15.71 -7.46 9.53
N SER A 88 15.80 -8.51 8.69
CA SER A 88 16.22 -8.40 7.28
C SER A 88 15.35 -7.44 6.46
N VAL A 89 14.02 -7.51 6.66
CA VAL A 89 13.07 -6.64 5.96
C VAL A 89 13.15 -5.20 6.45
N ARG A 90 13.27 -4.99 7.76
CA ARG A 90 13.41 -3.66 8.33
C ARG A 90 14.72 -3.01 7.88
N ASP A 91 15.82 -3.74 7.96
CA ASP A 91 17.13 -3.35 7.47
C ASP A 91 17.10 -2.94 5.99
N ALA A 92 16.40 -3.70 5.14
CA ALA A 92 16.26 -3.36 3.73
C ALA A 92 15.51 -2.04 3.53
N MET A 93 14.43 -1.80 4.29
CA MET A 93 13.69 -0.52 4.26
C MET A 93 14.54 0.64 4.76
N GLU A 94 15.31 0.46 5.85
CA GLU A 94 16.20 1.48 6.39
C GLU A 94 17.34 1.80 5.40
N ARG A 95 17.93 0.80 4.76
CA ARG A 95 18.91 0.98 3.68
C ARG A 95 18.31 1.70 2.48
N TRP A 96 17.07 1.39 2.12
CA TRP A 96 16.34 2.10 1.06
C TRP A 96 16.27 3.59 1.38
N MET A 97 15.74 3.96 2.54
CA MET A 97 15.68 5.37 2.99
C MET A 97 17.06 6.02 3.05
N ASN A 98 18.07 5.30 3.54
CA ASN A 98 19.43 5.81 3.63
C ASN A 98 20.08 6.05 2.25
N GLY A 99 19.65 5.35 1.21
CA GLY A 99 20.04 5.62 -0.18
C GLY A 99 19.40 6.90 -0.74
N ILE A 100 18.19 7.25 -0.29
CA ILE A 100 17.51 8.50 -0.67
C ILE A 100 18.17 9.69 0.03
N ASN A 101 18.39 9.57 1.34
CA ASN A 101 19.13 10.56 2.12
C ASN A 101 19.87 9.87 3.27
N ALA A 102 21.20 9.91 3.19
CA ALA A 102 22.04 9.25 4.18
C ALA A 102 22.07 10.02 5.50
N HIS A 103 21.84 9.32 6.61
CA HIS A 103 21.73 9.92 7.94
C HIS A 103 22.96 10.73 8.38
N SER A 104 24.16 10.24 8.05
CA SER A 104 25.43 10.84 8.52
C SER A 104 26.07 11.78 7.49
N ALA A 105 26.07 11.39 6.21
CA ALA A 105 26.72 12.15 5.15
C ALA A 105 25.81 13.22 4.53
N ASN A 106 24.48 13.13 4.74
CA ASN A 106 23.47 13.95 4.07
C ASN A 106 23.63 13.96 2.53
N THR A 107 24.09 12.83 1.99
CA THR A 107 24.19 12.57 0.56
C THR A 107 23.10 11.59 0.16
N GLY A 108 22.61 11.68 -1.07
CA GLY A 108 21.55 10.81 -1.56
C GLY A 108 21.70 10.50 -3.04
N LEU A 109 20.97 9.49 -3.49
CA LEU A 109 20.75 9.25 -4.90
C LEU A 109 19.96 10.43 -5.49
N ASN A 110 20.51 11.05 -6.53
CA ASN A 110 19.92 12.25 -7.14
C ASN A 110 18.84 11.91 -8.18
N ASN A 111 18.91 10.72 -8.77
CA ASN A 111 17.98 10.29 -9.81
C ASN A 111 16.84 9.49 -9.17
N PRO A 112 15.57 9.92 -9.32
CA PRO A 112 14.41 9.18 -8.82
C PRO A 112 14.37 7.72 -9.23
N VAL A 113 14.79 7.41 -10.46
CA VAL A 113 14.80 6.03 -10.98
C VAL A 113 15.73 5.11 -10.19
N ASP A 114 16.75 5.65 -9.52
CA ASP A 114 17.72 4.84 -8.80
C ASP A 114 17.16 4.36 -7.46
N TYR A 115 16.20 5.09 -6.86
CA TYR A 115 15.60 4.78 -5.56
C TYR A 115 14.12 4.44 -5.62
N GLU A 116 13.40 4.75 -6.69
CA GLU A 116 12.00 4.37 -6.84
C GLU A 116 11.87 2.89 -7.22
N ALA A 117 10.88 2.21 -6.67
CA ALA A 117 10.53 0.84 -7.06
C ALA A 117 9.02 0.68 -7.23
N ASP A 118 8.61 -0.24 -8.11
CA ASP A 118 7.21 -0.56 -8.32
C ASP A 118 6.74 -1.63 -7.32
N LEU A 119 5.58 -1.39 -6.71
CA LEU A 119 4.97 -2.25 -5.68
C LEU A 119 3.60 -2.72 -6.18
N SER A 120 3.07 -3.81 -5.63
CA SER A 120 1.71 -4.24 -5.99
C SER A 120 0.95 -4.88 -4.84
N VAL A 121 -0.38 -4.85 -4.93
CA VAL A 121 -1.27 -5.60 -4.05
C VAL A 121 -2.33 -6.34 -4.87
N ASP A 122 -2.44 -7.63 -4.60
CA ASP A 122 -3.37 -8.56 -5.23
C ASP A 122 -4.41 -9.02 -4.23
N GLN A 123 -5.68 -8.80 -4.55
CA GLN A 123 -6.80 -9.42 -3.85
C GLN A 123 -7.01 -10.84 -4.41
N LEU A 124 -7.05 -11.83 -3.53
CA LEU A 124 -7.20 -13.23 -3.89
C LEU A 124 -8.63 -13.74 -3.66
N ASP A 125 -9.04 -14.72 -4.47
CA ASP A 125 -10.21 -15.56 -4.24
C ASP A 125 -9.86 -16.73 -3.30
N ARG A 126 -10.88 -17.43 -2.81
CA ARG A 126 -10.74 -18.65 -2.01
C ARG A 126 -9.97 -19.76 -2.74
N ASN A 127 -9.97 -19.76 -4.06
CA ASN A 127 -9.24 -20.74 -4.88
C ASN A 127 -7.77 -20.34 -5.12
N GLY A 128 -7.33 -19.17 -4.63
CA GLY A 128 -5.99 -18.62 -4.86
C GLY A 128 -5.87 -17.79 -6.14
N ASP A 129 -6.92 -17.71 -6.96
CA ASP A 129 -6.95 -16.88 -8.16
C ASP A 129 -6.92 -15.39 -7.80
N VAL A 130 -6.20 -14.60 -8.59
CA VAL A 130 -6.14 -13.13 -8.41
C VAL A 130 -7.43 -12.50 -8.95
N LEU A 131 -8.22 -11.88 -8.07
CA LEU A 131 -9.44 -11.18 -8.43
C LEU A 131 -9.17 -9.76 -8.94
N LYS A 132 -8.23 -9.07 -8.28
CA LYS A 132 -7.95 -7.66 -8.54
C LYS A 132 -6.51 -7.34 -8.17
N THR A 133 -5.79 -6.73 -9.11
CA THR A 133 -4.42 -6.24 -8.92
C THR A 133 -4.43 -4.72 -8.95
N TYR A 134 -3.70 -4.14 -8.00
CA TYR A 134 -3.30 -2.73 -8.00
C TYR A 134 -1.78 -2.65 -8.07
N ASN A 135 -1.27 -1.92 -9.06
CA ASN A 135 0.16 -1.67 -9.25
C ASN A 135 0.44 -0.23 -8.87
N PHE A 136 1.38 -0.02 -7.95
CA PHE A 136 1.85 1.28 -7.53
C PHE A 136 3.17 1.57 -8.23
N ARG A 137 3.26 2.75 -8.86
CA ARG A 137 4.41 3.14 -9.68
C ARG A 137 5.25 4.19 -8.97
N GLY A 138 6.56 4.04 -9.10
CA GLY A 138 7.52 5.04 -8.61
C GLY A 138 7.46 5.19 -7.09
N CYS A 139 7.40 4.08 -6.35
CA CYS A 139 7.19 4.12 -4.91
C CYS A 139 8.50 4.27 -4.15
N PHE A 140 8.46 4.93 -3.00
CA PHE A 140 9.57 4.97 -2.06
C PHE A 140 9.06 5.19 -0.63
N PRO A 141 9.74 4.63 0.39
CA PRO A 141 9.32 4.77 1.78
C PRO A 141 9.54 6.21 2.26
N THR A 142 8.51 6.82 2.82
CA THR A 142 8.58 8.13 3.48
C THR A 142 8.65 8.02 4.99
N ASN A 143 8.15 6.93 5.55
CA ASN A 143 8.14 6.69 6.98
C ASN A 143 8.29 5.19 7.27
N ILE A 144 9.19 4.84 8.19
CA ILE A 144 9.28 3.52 8.80
C ILE A 144 8.91 3.71 10.27
N GLY A 145 7.77 3.13 10.65
CA GLY A 145 7.18 3.26 11.97
C GLY A 145 8.07 2.73 13.09
N GLU A 146 7.86 3.30 14.26
CA GLU A 146 8.50 2.82 15.48
C GLU A 146 8.09 1.37 15.80
N ILE A 147 9.03 0.61 16.37
CA ILE A 147 8.73 -0.65 17.05
C ILE A 147 8.80 -0.35 18.54
N ALA A 148 7.67 -0.55 19.24
CA ALA A 148 7.63 -0.37 20.68
C ALA A 148 8.26 -1.58 21.38
N LEU A 149 9.34 -1.36 22.13
CA LEU A 149 10.03 -2.39 22.91
C LEU A 149 9.62 -2.29 24.39
N SER A 150 9.03 -3.36 24.93
CA SER A 150 8.58 -3.41 26.32
C SER A 150 8.80 -4.79 26.95
N TYR A 151 9.44 -4.83 28.11
CA TYR A 151 9.62 -6.06 28.90
C TYR A 151 8.31 -6.63 29.47
N GLU A 152 7.22 -5.86 29.45
CA GLU A 152 5.90 -6.30 29.95
C GLU A 152 5.08 -7.02 28.87
N THR A 153 5.46 -6.90 27.60
CA THR A 153 4.73 -7.48 26.47
C THR A 153 5.27 -8.87 26.18
N ASN A 154 4.53 -9.91 26.57
CA ASN A 154 4.94 -11.31 26.40
C ASN A 154 4.20 -12.05 25.26
N ASP A 155 3.01 -11.56 24.86
CA ASP A 155 2.09 -12.29 23.97
C ASP A 155 1.90 -11.64 22.59
N ALA A 156 2.79 -10.72 22.18
CA ALA A 156 2.74 -10.05 20.89
C ALA A 156 4.06 -10.16 20.12
N ILE A 157 3.97 -10.32 18.79
CA ILE A 157 5.11 -10.28 17.89
C ILE A 157 5.37 -8.82 17.51
N GLU A 158 6.63 -8.47 17.31
CA GLU A 158 7.03 -7.14 16.85
C GLU A 158 6.52 -6.88 15.42
N GLU A 159 5.94 -5.70 15.22
CA GLU A 159 5.39 -5.26 13.94
C GLU A 159 5.74 -3.79 13.71
N PHE A 160 5.91 -3.41 12.46
CA PHE A 160 6.13 -2.02 12.07
C PHE A 160 5.31 -1.66 10.84
N THR A 161 4.95 -0.38 10.74
CA THR A 161 4.20 0.16 9.60
C THR A 161 5.13 0.94 8.70
N VAL A 162 5.07 0.71 7.40
CA VAL A 162 5.81 1.49 6.40
C VAL A 162 4.81 2.27 5.56
N GLU A 163 5.09 3.56 5.39
CA GLU A 163 4.35 4.42 4.47
C GLU A 163 5.18 4.67 3.22
N PHE A 164 4.60 4.35 2.07
CA PHE A 164 5.18 4.60 0.75
C PHE A 164 4.51 5.80 0.11
N ALA A 165 5.30 6.79 -0.32
CA ALA A 165 4.82 7.73 -1.32
C ALA A 165 4.70 7.00 -2.66
N ILE A 166 3.65 7.33 -3.41
CA ILE A 166 3.38 6.75 -4.73
C ILE A 166 3.21 7.88 -5.74
N GLN A 167 3.69 7.69 -6.97
CA GLN A 167 3.46 8.67 -8.03
C GLN A 167 2.05 8.55 -8.60
N TYR A 168 1.65 7.32 -8.89
CA TYR A 168 0.31 6.95 -9.31
C TYR A 168 0.10 5.45 -9.13
N TRP A 169 -1.15 5.01 -9.26
CA TRP A 169 -1.48 3.59 -9.27
C TRP A 169 -2.35 3.24 -10.46
N GLU A 170 -2.15 2.03 -10.95
CA GLU A 170 -2.92 1.39 -12.01
C GLU A 170 -3.68 0.22 -11.41
N SER A 171 -4.80 -0.15 -12.01
CA SER A 171 -5.47 -1.40 -11.69
C SER A 171 -5.80 -2.12 -12.99
N ASN A 172 -6.06 -3.42 -12.91
CA ASN A 172 -6.48 -4.21 -14.08
C ASN A 172 -7.76 -3.69 -14.81
N THR A 173 -8.42 -2.64 -14.31
CA THR A 173 -9.57 -1.98 -14.97
C THR A 173 -9.32 -0.51 -15.34
N THR A 174 -8.15 0.05 -15.06
CA THR A 174 -7.88 1.50 -15.23
C THR A 174 -6.55 1.78 -15.92
N SER A 175 -6.18 0.95 -16.91
CA SER A 175 -5.00 1.16 -17.78
C SER A 175 -5.00 2.53 -18.44
#